data_AF-A0A839UDA3-F1
#
_entry.id   AF-A0A839UDA3-F1
#
_cell.length_a   1.000
_cell.length_b   1.000
_cell.length_c   1.000
_cell.angle_alpha   90.00
_cell.angle_beta   90.00
_cell.angle_gamma   90.00
#
_symmetry.space_group_name_H-M   'P 1'
#
loop_
_entity.id
_entity.type
_entity.pdbx_description
1 polymer ?
#
loop_
_entity_poly.entity_id
_entity_poly.type
_entity_poly.pdbx_seq_one_letter_code
_entity_poly.pdbx_strand_id
1 'polypeptide(L)'
;MDGGAGKDTVDYSASARDTTVNLKTGEGGGAAVGDTYQFIENVVGSQFNDTIWGNAQVNEMNGGAGTDRFFYEQLADISGDTINGFSLAEGDKVDLTRIDDFTMDNISGGGTGGGPFRIDYHGGTVYLTVNSSVSGQQLSRLLVFDA
;
A
#
# COMPACT_ATOMS: atom_id res chain seq x y z
N MET A 1 -5.74 -17.43 -14.74
CA MET A 1 -6.92 -17.52 -13.88
C MET A 1 -7.81 -16.33 -14.18
N ASP A 2 -9.12 -16.54 -14.19
CA ASP A 2 -10.14 -15.52 -14.47
C ASP A 2 -11.26 -15.67 -13.44
N GLY A 3 -11.45 -14.69 -12.55
CA GLY A 3 -12.45 -14.75 -11.49
C GLY A 3 -13.87 -14.41 -11.96
N GLY A 4 -13.99 -13.56 -12.97
CA GLY A 4 -15.28 -13.16 -13.53
C GLY A 4 -16.06 -12.22 -12.59
N ALA A 5 -17.28 -12.61 -12.24
CA ALA A 5 -18.18 -11.76 -11.47
C ALA A 5 -18.29 -12.24 -10.02
N GLY A 6 -17.99 -11.36 -9.07
CA GLY A 6 -18.09 -11.67 -7.66
C GLY A 6 -16.91 -11.11 -6.87
N LYS A 7 -16.53 -11.84 -5.82
CA LYS A 7 -15.28 -11.68 -5.10
C LYS A 7 -14.51 -12.97 -5.26
N ASP A 8 -13.42 -12.93 -5.99
CA ASP A 8 -12.66 -14.11 -6.37
C ASP A 8 -11.34 -14.19 -5.62
N THR A 9 -10.97 -15.39 -5.17
CA THR A 9 -9.79 -15.61 -4.31
C THR A 9 -8.81 -16.58 -4.97
N VAL A 10 -7.55 -16.18 -5.06
CA VAL A 10 -6.44 -17.10 -5.32
C VAL A 10 -5.82 -17.54 -3.99
N ASP A 11 -5.73 -18.84 -3.77
CA ASP A 11 -5.32 -19.42 -2.49
C ASP A 11 -4.08 -20.29 -2.66
N TYR A 12 -2.98 -19.82 -2.06
CA TYR A 12 -1.67 -20.46 -2.06
C TYR A 12 -1.27 -20.96 -0.66
N SER A 13 -2.20 -21.05 0.30
CA SER A 13 -1.93 -21.45 1.70
C SER A 13 -1.28 -22.83 1.84
N ALA A 14 -1.54 -23.73 0.90
CA ALA A 14 -0.95 -25.07 0.86
C ALA A 14 0.40 -25.13 0.10
N SER A 15 0.91 -24.00 -0.37
CA SER A 15 2.16 -23.97 -1.14
C SER A 15 3.35 -24.38 -0.27
N ALA A 16 4.25 -25.15 -0.87
CA ALA A 16 5.45 -25.66 -0.19
C ALA A 16 6.62 -24.67 -0.21
N ARG A 17 6.43 -23.47 -0.77
CA ARG A 17 7.43 -22.39 -0.93
C ARG A 17 6.72 -21.05 -0.96
N ASP A 18 7.51 -19.97 -0.89
CA ASP A 18 7.08 -18.60 -1.05
C ASP A 18 6.35 -18.37 -2.38
N THR A 19 5.42 -17.43 -2.34
CA THR A 19 4.57 -17.01 -3.45
C THR A 19 4.78 -15.53 -3.72
N THR A 20 4.71 -15.20 -5.00
CA THR A 20 4.60 -13.82 -5.43
C THR A 20 3.31 -13.69 -6.22
N VAL A 21 2.41 -12.82 -5.78
CA VAL A 21 1.13 -12.59 -6.44
C VAL A 21 1.02 -11.12 -6.77
N ASN A 22 0.95 -10.79 -8.06
CA ASN A 22 0.75 -9.43 -8.51
C ASN A 22 -0.61 -9.28 -9.21
N LEU A 23 -1.61 -8.80 -8.47
CA LEU A 23 -2.96 -8.58 -9.02
C LEU A 23 -3.04 -7.37 -9.95
N LYS A 24 -2.03 -6.49 -9.92
CA LYS A 24 -1.93 -5.30 -10.79
C LYS A 24 -1.45 -5.66 -12.19
N THR A 25 -0.33 -6.38 -12.28
CA THR A 25 0.22 -6.84 -13.57
C THR A 25 -0.43 -8.12 -14.05
N GLY A 26 -1.08 -8.85 -13.14
CA GLY A 26 -1.71 -10.14 -13.41
C GLY A 26 -0.68 -11.27 -13.53
N GLU A 27 0.45 -11.17 -12.83
CA GLU A 27 1.56 -12.14 -12.93
C GLU A 27 1.86 -12.81 -11.57
N GLY A 28 2.12 -14.13 -11.62
CA GLY A 28 2.56 -14.92 -10.47
C GLY A 28 4.05 -15.28 -10.50
N GLY A 29 4.63 -15.47 -9.31
CA GLY A 29 6.01 -15.89 -9.08
C GLY A 29 6.14 -16.82 -7.87
N GLY A 30 7.36 -17.31 -7.59
CA GLY A 30 7.56 -18.35 -6.57
C GLY A 30 6.77 -19.62 -6.88
N ALA A 31 5.92 -20.06 -5.95
CA ALA A 31 4.99 -21.18 -6.17
C ALA A 31 3.91 -20.88 -7.24
N ALA A 32 3.68 -19.61 -7.56
CA ALA A 32 2.73 -19.16 -8.57
C ALA A 32 3.38 -18.84 -9.93
N VAL A 33 4.63 -19.28 -10.18
CA VAL A 33 5.29 -19.01 -11.48
C VAL A 33 4.45 -19.53 -12.64
N GLY A 34 4.21 -18.63 -13.60
CA GLY A 34 3.44 -18.92 -14.81
C GLY A 34 1.94 -18.75 -14.66
N ASP A 35 1.45 -18.46 -13.44
CA ASP A 35 0.07 -18.07 -13.23
C ASP A 35 -0.18 -16.66 -13.75
N THR A 36 -1.41 -16.47 -14.23
CA THR A 36 -1.93 -15.17 -14.64
C THR A 36 -3.21 -14.85 -13.88
N TYR A 37 -3.46 -13.59 -13.57
CA TYR A 37 -4.63 -13.16 -12.80
C TYR A 37 -5.44 -12.13 -13.57
N GLN A 38 -6.73 -12.40 -13.75
CA GLN A 38 -7.70 -11.47 -14.31
C GLN A 38 -8.94 -11.48 -13.43
N PHE A 39 -9.43 -10.29 -13.08
CA PHE A 39 -10.63 -10.11 -12.24
C PHE A 39 -10.56 -10.94 -10.95
N ILE A 40 -9.46 -10.79 -10.20
CA ILE A 40 -9.26 -11.43 -8.89
C ILE A 40 -9.15 -10.32 -7.86
N GLU A 41 -9.94 -10.39 -6.81
CA GLU A 41 -9.97 -9.40 -5.73
C GLU A 41 -9.16 -9.84 -4.52
N ASN A 42 -9.09 -11.14 -4.23
CA ASN A 42 -8.55 -11.63 -2.97
C ASN A 42 -7.37 -12.59 -3.18
N VAL A 43 -6.46 -12.61 -2.21
CA VAL A 43 -5.30 -13.49 -2.21
C VAL A 43 -5.00 -14.01 -0.81
N VAL A 44 -4.71 -15.30 -0.73
CA VAL A 44 -4.13 -15.94 0.45
C VAL A 44 -2.77 -16.48 0.06
N GLY A 45 -1.73 -15.98 0.71
CA GLY A 45 -0.35 -16.42 0.59
C GLY A 45 -0.12 -17.77 1.26
N SER A 46 1.14 -18.15 1.34
CA SER A 46 1.64 -19.40 1.88
C SER A 46 1.95 -19.31 3.38
N GLN A 47 2.73 -20.25 3.90
CA GLN A 47 3.31 -20.19 5.26
C GLN A 47 4.77 -19.67 5.25
N PHE A 48 5.20 -19.10 4.13
CA PHE A 48 6.55 -18.61 3.88
C PHE A 48 6.51 -17.10 3.63
N ASN A 49 7.66 -16.50 3.34
CA ASN A 49 7.75 -15.06 3.14
C ASN A 49 7.17 -14.66 1.78
N ASP A 50 5.93 -14.18 1.77
CA ASP A 50 5.19 -13.89 0.56
C ASP A 50 5.30 -12.44 0.11
N THR A 51 5.08 -12.22 -1.19
CA THR A 51 5.13 -10.89 -1.80
C THR A 51 3.86 -10.65 -2.60
N ILE A 52 3.05 -9.69 -2.18
CA ILE A 52 1.69 -9.51 -2.68
C ILE A 52 1.48 -8.06 -3.13
N TRP A 53 1.00 -7.86 -4.37
CA TRP A 53 0.52 -6.56 -4.85
C TRP A 53 -0.98 -6.56 -5.01
N GLY A 54 -1.63 -5.57 -4.41
CA GLY A 54 -3.03 -5.21 -4.71
C GLY A 54 -3.16 -4.55 -6.09
N ASN A 55 -4.40 -4.31 -6.51
CA ASN A 55 -4.73 -3.59 -7.74
C ASN A 55 -5.69 -2.43 -7.45
N ALA A 56 -6.37 -1.91 -8.47
CA ALA A 56 -7.27 -0.76 -8.30
C ALA A 56 -8.67 -1.14 -7.80
N GLN A 57 -8.97 -2.43 -7.67
CA GLN A 57 -10.20 -2.94 -7.07
C GLN A 57 -10.01 -3.09 -5.56
N VAL A 58 -11.11 -3.26 -4.83
CA VAL A 58 -11.03 -3.55 -3.39
C VAL A 58 -10.46 -4.94 -3.19
N ASN A 59 -9.28 -5.04 -2.57
CA ASN A 59 -8.61 -6.31 -2.32
C ASN A 59 -8.68 -6.77 -0.86
N GLU A 60 -8.86 -8.08 -0.65
CA GLU A 60 -8.62 -8.74 0.64
C GLU A 60 -7.36 -9.60 0.52
N MET A 61 -6.29 -9.15 1.16
CA MET A 61 -4.98 -9.81 1.10
C MET A 61 -4.66 -10.47 2.44
N ASN A 62 -4.16 -11.69 2.42
CA ASN A 62 -3.61 -12.37 3.59
C ASN A 62 -2.26 -12.97 3.20
N GLY A 63 -1.19 -12.58 3.88
CA GLY A 63 0.15 -13.12 3.63
C GLY A 63 0.30 -14.56 4.13
N GLY A 64 -0.41 -14.89 5.21
CA GLY A 64 -0.30 -16.17 5.89
C GLY A 64 0.65 -16.06 7.07
N ALA A 65 1.58 -17.00 7.19
CA ALA A 65 2.64 -16.96 8.21
C ALA A 65 3.97 -16.68 7.52
N GLY A 66 4.95 -16.15 8.26
CA GLY A 66 6.22 -15.73 7.67
C GLY A 66 6.33 -14.22 7.57
N THR A 67 7.42 -13.74 6.97
CA THR A 67 7.68 -12.30 6.81
C THR A 67 7.15 -11.83 5.47
N ASP A 68 5.96 -11.24 5.47
CA ASP A 68 5.24 -10.89 4.24
C ASP A 68 5.43 -9.43 3.83
N ARG A 69 5.31 -9.18 2.52
CA ARG A 69 5.34 -7.81 1.98
C ARG A 69 4.15 -7.55 1.09
N PHE A 70 3.42 -6.49 1.44
CA PHE A 70 2.25 -6.01 0.71
C PHE A 70 2.60 -4.70 0.00
N PHE A 71 2.38 -4.62 -1.30
CA PHE A 71 2.74 -3.48 -2.12
C PHE A 71 1.51 -2.82 -2.71
N TYR A 72 1.62 -1.49 -2.83
CA TYR A 72 0.70 -0.65 -3.59
C TYR A 72 1.50 0.28 -4.50
N GLU A 73 1.06 0.45 -5.74
CA GLU A 73 1.76 1.30 -6.72
C GLU A 73 1.19 2.73 -6.75
N GLN A 74 -0.06 2.92 -6.32
CA GLN A 74 -0.73 4.22 -6.31
C GLN A 74 -1.61 4.38 -5.08
N LEU A 75 -1.89 5.63 -4.65
CA LEU A 75 -2.84 5.89 -3.57
C LEU A 75 -4.23 5.30 -3.82
N ALA A 76 -4.68 5.31 -5.08
CA ALA A 76 -5.98 4.78 -5.47
C ALA A 76 -6.08 3.26 -5.21
N ASP A 77 -4.95 2.55 -5.24
CA ASP A 77 -4.89 1.10 -5.03
C ASP A 77 -5.08 0.70 -3.56
N ILE A 78 -5.09 1.64 -2.60
CA ILE A 78 -5.28 1.33 -1.18
C ILE A 78 -6.76 1.45 -0.77
N SER A 79 -7.59 2.10 -1.58
CA SER A 79 -8.90 2.56 -1.17
C SER A 79 -9.89 1.40 -0.95
N GLY A 80 -10.08 1.01 0.32
CA GLY A 80 -11.03 -0.03 0.72
C GLY A 80 -10.37 -1.39 0.96
N ASP A 81 -9.08 -1.50 0.71
CA ASP A 81 -8.32 -2.73 0.84
C ASP A 81 -8.14 -3.14 2.31
N THR A 82 -8.07 -4.45 2.51
CA THR A 82 -7.84 -5.03 3.83
C THR A 82 -6.70 -6.03 3.76
N ILE A 83 -5.73 -5.88 4.67
CA ILE A 83 -4.70 -6.89 4.91
C ILE A 83 -5.07 -7.66 6.17
N ASN A 84 -5.51 -8.90 5.99
CA ASN A 84 -5.82 -9.84 7.06
C ASN A 84 -4.54 -10.58 7.47
N GLY A 85 -4.37 -10.83 8.77
CA GLY A 85 -3.25 -11.62 9.28
C GLY A 85 -1.93 -10.85 9.46
N PHE A 86 -1.91 -9.53 9.19
CA PHE A 86 -0.70 -8.72 9.35
C PHE A 86 -0.07 -8.83 10.75
N SER A 87 1.20 -9.22 10.79
CA SER A 87 1.93 -9.56 12.00
C SER A 87 3.29 -8.87 12.06
N LEU A 88 3.37 -7.83 12.89
CA LEU A 88 4.64 -7.15 13.17
C LEU A 88 5.67 -8.08 13.85
N ALA A 89 5.21 -9.12 14.54
CA ALA A 89 6.08 -10.08 15.20
C ALA A 89 6.80 -10.99 14.21
N GLU A 90 6.14 -11.33 13.10
CA GLU A 90 6.71 -12.11 12.00
C GLU A 90 7.47 -11.22 11.00
N GLY A 91 7.31 -9.90 11.11
CA GLY A 91 8.08 -8.90 10.40
C GLY A 91 7.40 -8.35 9.16
N ASP A 92 6.08 -8.52 9.06
CA ASP A 92 5.30 -8.09 7.91
C ASP A 92 5.42 -6.59 7.65
N LYS A 93 5.36 -6.25 6.36
CA LYS A 93 5.49 -4.86 5.91
C LYS A 93 4.48 -4.53 4.85
N VAL A 94 3.90 -3.34 4.98
CA VAL A 94 3.25 -2.66 3.86
C VAL A 94 4.29 -1.73 3.25
N ASP A 95 4.66 -2.01 2.01
CA ASP A 95 5.59 -1.22 1.23
C ASP A 95 4.81 -0.16 0.45
N LEU A 96 4.97 1.09 0.88
CA LEU A 96 4.39 2.29 0.26
C LEU A 96 5.46 3.11 -0.48
N THR A 97 6.67 2.56 -0.68
CA THR A 97 7.80 3.31 -1.26
C THR A 97 7.55 3.74 -2.71
N ARG A 98 6.60 3.10 -3.38
CA ARG A 98 6.18 3.38 -4.76
C ARG A 98 5.08 4.44 -4.85
N ILE A 99 4.50 4.82 -3.72
CA ILE A 99 3.49 5.86 -3.67
C ILE A 99 4.20 7.20 -3.53
N ASP A 100 4.34 7.88 -4.66
CA ASP A 100 4.95 9.20 -4.76
C ASP A 100 4.03 10.34 -4.29
N ASP A 101 2.83 10.07 -3.78
CA ASP A 101 1.86 11.11 -3.35
C ASP A 101 1.41 10.92 -1.91
N PHE A 102 2.34 10.67 -0.98
CA PHE A 102 1.98 10.58 0.42
C PHE A 102 1.77 11.98 1.01
N THR A 103 0.52 12.40 1.13
CA THR A 103 0.13 13.64 1.81
C THR A 103 -0.31 13.33 3.24
N MET A 104 0.52 13.69 4.23
CA MET A 104 0.12 13.58 5.64
C MET A 104 -0.73 14.79 6.04
N ASP A 105 -2.04 14.73 5.79
CA ASP A 105 -2.97 15.82 6.19
C ASP A 105 -3.33 15.78 7.70
N ASN A 106 -2.97 14.69 8.40
CA ASN A 106 -3.37 14.43 9.78
C ASN A 106 -2.39 14.95 10.86
N ILE A 107 -1.54 15.92 10.54
CA ILE A 107 -0.94 16.81 11.55
C ILE A 107 -1.83 18.06 11.65
N SER A 108 -3.12 17.78 11.85
CA SER A 108 -4.17 18.78 11.93
C SER A 108 -4.25 19.29 13.38
N GLY A 109 -3.80 20.52 13.59
CA GLY A 109 -4.53 21.37 14.51
C GLY A 109 -5.92 21.56 13.90
N GLY A 110 -6.93 20.91 14.48
CA GLY A 110 -8.26 20.75 13.90
C GLY A 110 -8.82 22.01 13.24
N GLY A 111 -9.04 21.94 11.92
CA GLY A 111 -9.62 23.00 11.11
C GLY A 111 -9.57 22.63 9.63
N THR A 112 -10.65 22.90 8.90
CA THR A 112 -10.89 22.53 7.49
C THR A 112 -10.05 23.33 6.48
N GLY A 113 -8.79 23.60 6.79
CA GLY A 113 -7.87 24.30 5.92
C GLY A 113 -6.47 24.04 6.41
N GLY A 114 -5.78 23.11 5.72
CA GLY A 114 -4.38 22.72 5.85
C GLY A 114 -3.77 23.02 7.22
N GLY A 115 -3.61 21.98 8.04
CA GLY A 115 -3.00 22.08 9.36
C GLY A 115 -1.72 22.95 9.36
N PRO A 116 -1.32 23.47 10.53
CA PRO A 116 -0.16 24.36 10.64
C PRO A 116 1.16 23.73 10.17
N PHE A 117 1.14 22.44 9.88
CA PHE A 117 2.26 21.63 9.50
C PHE A 117 1.79 20.56 8.51
N ARG A 118 2.41 20.51 7.33
CA ARG A 118 2.18 19.52 6.27
C ARG A 118 3.52 18.97 5.80
N ILE A 119 3.61 17.64 5.72
CA ILE A 119 4.74 16.92 5.12
C ILE A 119 4.22 16.28 3.83
N ASP A 120 4.85 16.62 2.71
CA ASP A 120 4.63 15.98 1.42
C ASP A 120 5.93 15.28 0.99
N TYR A 121 5.84 14.03 0.55
CA TYR A 121 6.97 13.33 -0.08
C TYR A 121 6.56 12.95 -1.49
N HIS A 122 7.25 13.49 -2.49
CA HIS A 122 7.05 13.14 -3.89
C HIS A 122 8.34 13.30 -4.68
N GLY A 123 8.65 12.33 -5.56
CA GLY A 123 9.83 12.39 -6.42
C GLY A 123 11.17 12.41 -5.67
N GLY A 124 11.24 11.79 -4.48
CA GLY A 124 12.47 11.71 -3.68
C GLY A 124 12.73 12.91 -2.75
N THR A 125 11.89 13.94 -2.79
CA THR A 125 12.05 15.15 -1.97
C THR A 125 10.99 15.21 -0.88
N VAL A 126 11.42 15.58 0.34
CA VAL A 126 10.52 15.90 1.44
C VAL A 126 10.27 17.41 1.45
N TYR A 127 9.01 17.79 1.27
CA TYR A 127 8.54 19.15 1.43
C TYR A 127 7.90 19.31 2.79
N LEU A 128 8.40 20.26 3.56
CA LEU A 128 7.76 20.66 4.80
C LEU A 128 7.15 22.05 4.64
N THR A 129 5.83 22.11 4.76
CA THR A 129 5.08 23.38 4.78
C THR A 129 4.63 23.67 6.20
N VAL A 130 5.09 24.79 6.75
CA VAL A 130 4.59 25.32 8.02
C VAL A 130 3.70 26.52 7.73
N ASN A 131 2.43 26.41 8.12
CA ASN A 131 1.43 27.46 7.99
C ASN A 131 1.21 28.08 9.37
N SER A 132 1.58 29.35 9.53
CA SER A 132 1.22 30.13 10.72
C SER A 132 0.19 31.18 10.35
N SER A 133 -0.90 31.23 11.11
CA SER A 133 -1.86 32.34 11.07
C SER A 133 -1.53 33.31 12.19
N VAL A 134 -0.98 34.48 11.84
CA VAL A 134 -0.85 35.60 12.77
C VAL A 134 -1.71 36.74 12.23
N SER A 135 -2.70 37.17 13.00
CA SER A 135 -3.57 38.32 12.69
C SER A 135 -4.23 38.29 11.29
N GLY A 136 -4.72 37.12 10.86
CA GLY A 136 -5.46 36.99 9.60
C GLY A 136 -4.61 36.96 8.33
N GLN A 137 -3.28 36.95 8.44
CA GLN A 137 -2.39 36.67 7.32
C GLN A 137 -1.86 35.23 7.42
N GLN A 138 -1.98 34.48 6.33
CA GLN A 138 -1.41 33.14 6.19
C GLN A 138 0.03 33.29 5.72
N LEU A 139 0.98 32.89 6.57
CA LEU A 139 2.39 32.82 6.20
C LEU A 139 2.76 31.35 6.01
N SER A 140 3.20 31.01 4.80
CA SER A 140 3.69 29.68 4.44
C SER A 140 5.19 29.75 4.16
N ARG A 141 5.97 28.91 4.83
CA ARG A 141 7.40 28.71 4.53
C ARG A 141 7.62 27.30 4.04
N LEU A 142 8.13 27.16 2.81
CA LEU A 142 8.56 25.89 2.24
C LEU A 142 10.02 25.64 2.62
N LEU A 143 10.26 24.53 3.31
CA LEU A 143 11.60 23.98 3.49
C LEU A 143 11.75 22.78 2.55
N VAL A 144 12.76 22.85 1.68
CA VAL A 144 13.13 21.76 0.78
C VAL A 144 14.38 21.11 1.35
N PHE A 145 14.30 19.80 1.58
CA PHE A 145 15.46 19.00 2.00
C PHE A 145 15.88 18.13 0.81
N ASP A 146 17.03 18.44 0.24
CA ASP A 146 17.70 17.57 -0.72
C ASP A 146 18.47 16.50 0.06
N ALA A 147 18.48 15.26 -0.46
CA ALA A 147 19.22 14.14 0.13
C ALA A 147 20.74 14.34 0.08
#